data_AF-A0A9W9KVP1-F1
#
_entry.id   AF-A0A9W9KVP1-F1
#
_cell.length_a   1.000
_cell.length_b   1.000
_cell.length_c   1.000
_cell.angle_alpha   90.00
_cell.angle_beta   90.00
_cell.angle_gamma   90.00
#
_symmetry.space_group_name_H-M   'P 1'
#
loop_
_entity.id
_entity.type
_entity.pdbx_description
1 polymer ?
#
loop_
_entity_poly.entity_id
_entity_poly.type
_entity_poly.pdbx_seq_one_letter_code
_entity_poly.pdbx_strand_id
1 'polypeptide(L)'
;MSESDEILSPAVSSTGFPTFAEAKLSLDAALASYQSDPEDHTDDTKRFLEICFTYFPLEGQVNLSDDVRGCNDNDEFRQLANSIDTDLLRPLLSKGGKTPPSPHLPGTLASFLKIRSKTSTQRLETSNIGALNTISLATNQEESYTRRISEIWTQIFRYFPSLLSTFDMPSEAVNREDNIMMMLNAFHGGFGRFHFVLEATSTPHQYRIKTFPRLSTLCELALPRDRLVSFTNQHSRIDLPGAAHLEFHAAIGNILHASGRGETIEKLIRNLGETAGSSPFTASLKFTTDSKVKQQPA
;
A
#
# COMPACT_ATOMS: atom_id res chain seq x y z
N MET A 1 55.99 15.34 3.02
CA MET A 1 55.49 14.58 1.85
C MET A 1 54.93 13.28 2.39
N SER A 2 53.62 13.18 2.51
CA SER A 2 52.91 11.93 2.76
C SER A 2 51.65 11.98 1.91
N GLU A 3 51.62 11.12 0.90
CA GLU A 3 50.52 10.94 -0.04
C GLU A 3 49.28 10.45 0.70
N SER A 4 48.17 11.11 0.39
CA SER A 4 46.80 10.75 0.76
C SER A 4 46.25 9.80 -0.30
N ASP A 5 46.09 8.54 0.06
CA ASP A 5 45.27 7.59 -0.72
C ASP A 5 43.79 7.88 -0.46
N GLU A 6 43.22 8.69 -1.35
CA GLU A 6 41.81 8.97 -1.49
C GLU A 6 41.11 7.72 -2.05
N ILE A 7 40.63 6.86 -1.15
CA ILE A 7 39.82 5.69 -1.52
C ILE A 7 38.44 6.20 -1.96
N LEU A 8 38.30 6.43 -3.27
CA LEU A 8 37.02 6.65 -3.94
C LEU A 8 36.09 5.47 -3.63
N SER A 9 34.93 5.78 -3.05
CA SER A 9 33.87 4.81 -2.77
C SER A 9 33.40 4.15 -4.07
N PRO A 10 33.06 2.85 -4.06
CA PRO A 10 32.62 2.15 -5.25
C PRO A 10 31.32 2.77 -5.78
N ALA A 11 31.29 3.02 -7.09
CA ALA A 11 30.12 3.53 -7.79
C ALA A 11 28.89 2.65 -7.51
N VAL A 12 27.75 3.30 -7.31
CA VAL A 12 26.42 2.68 -7.15
C VAL A 12 26.20 1.64 -8.25
N SER A 13 25.86 0.41 -7.84
CA SER A 13 25.61 -0.72 -8.75
C SER A 13 24.58 -0.34 -9.82
N SER A 14 25.01 -0.31 -11.08
CA SER A 14 24.22 0.13 -12.24
C SER A 14 23.24 -0.93 -12.76
N THR A 15 23.07 -2.04 -12.05
CA THR A 15 22.25 -3.19 -12.48
C THR A 15 20.74 -2.96 -12.37
N GLY A 16 20.27 -1.95 -11.61
CA GLY A 16 18.84 -1.66 -11.45
C GLY A 16 18.23 -0.77 -12.54
N PHE A 17 19.02 0.14 -13.12
CA PHE A 17 18.53 1.11 -14.11
C PHE A 17 18.16 0.49 -15.48
N PRO A 18 18.94 -0.46 -16.04
CA PRO A 18 18.59 -1.12 -17.30
C PRO A 18 17.29 -1.91 -17.18
N THR A 19 17.15 -2.70 -16.11
CA THR A 19 16.00 -3.60 -15.88
C THR A 19 14.69 -2.83 -15.77
N PHE A 20 14.69 -1.66 -15.11
CA PHE A 20 13.50 -0.81 -15.03
C PHE A 20 13.09 -0.23 -16.38
N ALA A 21 14.06 0.32 -17.13
CA ALA A 21 13.78 0.90 -18.44
C ALA A 21 13.24 -0.16 -19.41
N GLU A 22 13.82 -1.37 -19.38
CA GLU A 22 13.34 -2.53 -20.13
C GLU A 22 11.93 -2.95 -19.72
N ALA A 23 11.65 -3.01 -18.41
CA ALA A 23 10.31 -3.30 -17.91
C ALA A 23 9.28 -2.26 -18.38
N LYS A 24 9.63 -0.96 -18.37
CA LYS A 24 8.72 0.09 -18.87
C LYS A 24 8.47 -0.04 -20.36
N LEU A 25 9.51 -0.30 -21.16
CA LEU A 25 9.38 -0.51 -22.61
C LEU A 25 8.53 -1.74 -22.92
N SER A 26 8.73 -2.84 -22.19
CA SER A 26 7.94 -4.08 -22.32
C SER A 26 6.47 -3.84 -21.96
N LEU A 27 6.21 -3.15 -20.85
CA LEU A 27 4.85 -2.75 -20.44
C LEU A 27 4.17 -1.92 -21.54
N ASP A 28 4.86 -0.89 -22.06
CA ASP A 28 4.30 0.01 -23.07
C ASP A 28 3.99 -0.71 -24.37
N ALA A 29 4.88 -1.61 -24.80
CA ALA A 29 4.68 -2.42 -25.99
C ALA A 29 3.46 -3.35 -25.83
N ALA A 30 3.29 -3.98 -24.66
CA ALA A 30 2.14 -4.82 -24.38
C ALA A 30 0.84 -4.00 -24.29
N LEU A 31 0.84 -2.88 -23.57
CA LEU A 31 -0.34 -2.00 -23.45
C LEU A 31 -0.69 -1.24 -24.74
N ALA A 32 0.15 -1.28 -25.76
CA ALA A 32 -0.16 -0.74 -27.09
C ALA A 32 -1.15 -1.63 -27.87
N SER A 33 -1.22 -2.93 -27.56
CA SER A 33 -2.17 -3.85 -28.20
C SER A 33 -3.57 -3.78 -27.58
N TYR A 34 -3.68 -3.33 -26.32
CA TYR A 34 -4.94 -3.21 -25.62
C TYR A 34 -5.86 -2.16 -26.26
N GLN A 35 -7.12 -2.55 -26.47
CA GLN A 35 -8.17 -1.70 -27.03
C GLN A 35 -9.39 -1.71 -26.08
N SER A 36 -9.70 -0.55 -25.50
CA SER A 36 -10.93 -0.38 -24.73
C SER A 36 -12.14 -0.53 -25.66
N ASP A 37 -13.25 -1.08 -25.13
CA ASP A 37 -14.51 -1.11 -25.86
C ASP A 37 -14.96 0.35 -26.16
N PRO A 38 -15.23 0.71 -27.43
CA PRO A 38 -15.69 2.06 -27.78
C PRO A 38 -16.97 2.49 -27.03
N GLU A 39 -17.82 1.55 -26.63
CA GLU A 39 -19.06 1.83 -25.90
C GLU A 39 -18.84 1.91 -24.37
N ASP A 40 -17.74 1.38 -23.85
CA ASP A 40 -17.38 1.45 -22.43
C ASP A 40 -16.43 2.62 -22.15
N HIS A 41 -17.01 3.80 -21.93
CA HIS A 41 -16.26 5.00 -21.52
C HIS A 41 -15.75 4.96 -20.08
N THR A 42 -16.00 3.87 -19.34
CA THR A 42 -15.56 3.68 -17.96
C THR A 42 -14.35 2.76 -17.82
N ASP A 43 -13.95 2.08 -18.91
CA ASP A 43 -12.79 1.18 -18.90
C ASP A 43 -11.49 1.98 -18.74
N ASP A 44 -10.95 1.95 -17.51
CA ASP A 44 -9.71 2.63 -17.14
C ASP A 44 -8.50 1.68 -17.11
N THR A 45 -8.64 0.44 -17.58
CA THR A 45 -7.68 -0.66 -17.41
C THR A 45 -6.25 -0.26 -17.73
N LYS A 46 -6.01 0.29 -18.94
CA LYS A 46 -4.67 0.71 -19.38
C LYS A 46 -4.07 1.75 -18.45
N ARG A 47 -4.82 2.82 -18.16
CA ARG A 47 -4.39 3.90 -17.27
C ARG A 47 -4.11 3.39 -15.87
N PHE A 48 -4.94 2.47 -15.37
CA PHE A 48 -4.77 1.90 -14.04
C PHE A 48 -3.49 1.06 -13.95
N LEU A 49 -3.20 0.22 -14.94
CA LEU A 49 -1.96 -0.58 -14.98
C LEU A 49 -0.71 0.32 -15.08
N GLU A 50 -0.76 1.41 -15.85
CA GLU A 50 0.31 2.42 -15.90
C GLU A 50 0.54 3.11 -14.54
N ILE A 51 -0.54 3.40 -13.80
CA ILE A 51 -0.46 3.94 -12.44
C ILE A 51 0.16 2.93 -11.48
N CYS A 52 -0.27 1.67 -11.52
CA CYS A 52 0.32 0.60 -10.71
C CYS A 52 1.82 0.47 -10.98
N PHE A 53 2.22 0.43 -12.26
CA PHE A 53 3.63 0.41 -12.64
C PHE A 53 4.38 1.62 -12.07
N THR A 54 3.82 2.82 -12.17
CA THR A 54 4.49 4.05 -11.68
C THR A 54 4.83 3.98 -10.19
N TYR A 55 4.03 3.30 -9.37
CA TYR A 55 4.14 3.34 -7.92
C TYR A 55 4.58 2.03 -7.26
N PHE A 56 4.56 0.89 -7.97
CA PHE A 56 5.17 -0.33 -7.45
C PHE A 56 6.69 -0.16 -7.29
N PRO A 57 7.33 -0.87 -6.35
CA PRO A 57 8.78 -0.93 -6.26
C PRO A 57 9.38 -1.57 -7.52
N LEU A 58 10.68 -1.39 -7.73
CA LEU A 58 11.38 -1.84 -8.95
C LEU A 58 11.08 -3.30 -9.32
N GLU A 59 11.13 -4.21 -8.37
CA GLU A 59 10.85 -5.63 -8.61
C GLU A 59 9.37 -5.88 -8.94
N GLY A 60 8.46 -5.14 -8.30
CA GLY A 60 7.04 -5.17 -8.61
C GLY A 60 6.70 -4.61 -9.99
N GLN A 61 7.46 -3.62 -10.47
CA GLN A 61 7.35 -3.09 -11.83
C GLN A 61 7.75 -4.12 -12.88
N VAL A 62 8.85 -4.84 -12.65
CA VAL A 62 9.28 -5.95 -13.52
C VAL A 62 8.21 -7.04 -13.55
N ASN A 63 7.71 -7.46 -12.38
CA ASN A 63 6.66 -8.48 -12.30
C ASN A 63 5.36 -8.04 -12.99
N LEU A 64 4.93 -6.79 -12.81
CA LEU A 64 3.77 -6.26 -13.52
C LEU A 64 3.98 -6.21 -15.02
N SER A 65 5.16 -5.80 -15.50
CA SER A 65 5.50 -5.83 -16.92
C SER A 65 5.41 -7.25 -17.48
N ASP A 66 5.90 -8.26 -16.76
CA ASP A 66 5.81 -9.66 -17.16
C ASP A 66 4.36 -10.15 -17.18
N ASP A 67 3.55 -9.80 -16.17
CA ASP A 67 2.13 -10.16 -16.10
C ASP A 67 1.34 -9.55 -17.27
N VAL A 68 1.56 -8.26 -17.56
CA VAL A 68 0.92 -7.53 -18.67
C VAL A 68 1.35 -8.11 -20.03
N ARG A 69 2.62 -8.51 -20.18
CA ARG A 69 3.10 -9.19 -21.39
C ARG A 69 2.48 -10.58 -21.58
N GLY A 70 2.07 -11.22 -20.49
CA GLY A 70 1.40 -12.51 -20.50
C GLY A 70 -0.06 -12.45 -20.95
N CYS A 71 -0.68 -11.27 -21.00
CA CYS A 71 -2.05 -11.09 -21.47
C CYS A 71 -2.13 -11.23 -23.00
N ASN A 72 -3.05 -12.09 -23.45
CA ASN A 72 -3.25 -12.43 -24.86
C ASN A 72 -4.36 -11.60 -25.51
N ASP A 73 -5.29 -11.09 -24.71
CA ASP A 73 -6.45 -10.33 -25.17
C ASP A 73 -6.90 -9.26 -24.15
N ASN A 74 -7.86 -8.43 -24.57
CA ASN A 74 -8.41 -7.34 -23.76
C ASN A 74 -9.08 -7.81 -22.46
N ASP A 75 -9.62 -9.04 -22.44
CA ASP A 75 -10.26 -9.60 -21.25
C ASP A 75 -9.22 -9.97 -20.20
N GLU A 76 -8.09 -10.54 -20.60
CA GLU A 76 -6.98 -10.84 -19.69
C GLU A 76 -6.37 -9.56 -19.09
N PHE A 77 -6.22 -8.49 -19.87
CA PHE A 77 -5.80 -7.19 -19.32
C PHE A 77 -6.78 -6.67 -18.26
N ARG A 78 -8.09 -6.73 -18.55
CA ARG A 78 -9.15 -6.34 -17.60
C ARG A 78 -9.13 -7.22 -16.35
N GLN A 79 -8.93 -8.52 -16.49
CA GLN A 79 -8.84 -9.46 -15.37
C GLN A 79 -7.63 -9.15 -14.48
N LEU A 80 -6.46 -8.87 -15.07
CA LEU A 80 -5.27 -8.47 -14.33
C LEU A 80 -5.52 -7.18 -13.53
N ALA A 81 -6.06 -6.14 -14.16
CA ALA A 81 -6.44 -4.91 -13.49
C ALA A 81 -7.45 -5.16 -12.35
N ASN A 82 -8.48 -5.98 -12.60
CA ASN A 82 -9.48 -6.32 -11.60
C ASN A 82 -8.91 -7.12 -10.43
N SER A 83 -7.92 -7.99 -10.66
CA SER A 83 -7.25 -8.72 -9.59
C SER A 83 -6.41 -7.79 -8.71
N ILE A 84 -5.67 -6.83 -9.27
CA ILE A 84 -4.95 -5.84 -8.46
C ILE A 84 -5.93 -5.00 -7.63
N ASP A 85 -7.04 -4.54 -8.22
CA ASP A 85 -8.05 -3.80 -7.48
C ASP A 85 -8.71 -4.63 -6.37
N THR A 86 -9.15 -5.85 -6.70
CA THR A 86 -10.00 -6.66 -5.82
C THR A 86 -9.20 -7.40 -4.75
N ASP A 87 -8.02 -7.88 -5.09
CA ASP A 87 -7.25 -8.80 -4.26
C ASP A 87 -6.10 -8.09 -3.54
N LEU A 88 -5.66 -6.93 -4.04
CA LEU A 88 -4.65 -6.10 -3.37
C LEU A 88 -5.23 -4.83 -2.74
N LEU A 89 -5.87 -3.95 -3.52
CA LEU A 89 -6.24 -2.61 -3.04
C LEU A 89 -7.43 -2.61 -2.07
N ARG A 90 -8.53 -3.29 -2.42
CA ARG A 90 -9.75 -3.33 -1.58
C ARG A 90 -9.51 -3.89 -0.18
N PRO A 91 -8.80 -5.02 -0.01
CA PRO A 91 -8.59 -5.59 1.32
C PRO A 91 -7.82 -4.63 2.22
N LEU A 92 -6.76 -4.00 1.69
CA LEU A 92 -5.92 -3.04 2.42
C LEU A 92 -6.69 -1.80 2.86
N LEU A 93 -7.54 -1.23 1.98
CA LEU A 93 -8.32 -0.04 2.34
C LEU A 93 -9.48 -0.37 3.30
N SER A 94 -10.12 -1.53 3.16
CA SER A 94 -11.28 -1.92 3.99
C SER A 94 -10.96 -2.11 5.48
N LYS A 95 -9.68 -2.35 5.82
CA LYS A 95 -9.20 -2.62 7.18
C LYS A 95 -8.31 -1.51 7.74
N GLY A 96 -8.04 -0.48 6.93
CA GLY A 96 -7.30 0.71 7.31
C GLY A 96 -7.84 1.37 8.59
N GLY A 97 -6.95 1.62 9.56
CA GLY A 97 -7.27 2.34 10.80
C GLY A 97 -7.89 1.49 11.91
N LYS A 98 -7.95 0.15 11.74
CA LYS A 98 -8.32 -0.79 12.82
C LYS A 98 -7.05 -1.40 13.41
N THR A 99 -6.78 -1.10 14.67
CA THR A 99 -5.67 -1.70 15.43
C THR A 99 -6.10 -3.08 15.94
N PRO A 100 -5.44 -4.19 15.56
CA PRO A 100 -5.62 -5.44 16.27
C PRO A 100 -5.05 -5.32 17.69
N PRO A 101 -5.66 -5.93 18.71
CA PRO A 101 -5.10 -5.95 20.05
C PRO A 101 -3.75 -6.68 20.03
N SER A 102 -2.65 -5.98 20.30
CA SER A 102 -1.32 -6.59 20.41
C SER A 102 -1.11 -7.15 21.84
N PRO A 103 -0.85 -8.45 22.00
CA PRO A 103 -0.65 -9.07 23.31
C PRO A 103 0.72 -8.77 23.96
N HIS A 104 1.63 -8.05 23.29
CA HIS A 104 3.03 -7.93 23.71
C HIS A 104 3.57 -6.50 23.88
N LEU A 105 2.75 -5.45 23.75
CA LEU A 105 3.21 -4.08 24.05
C LEU A 105 3.07 -3.79 25.56
N PRO A 106 4.16 -3.84 26.36
CA PRO A 106 4.12 -3.28 27.71
C PRO A 106 3.78 -1.80 27.60
N GLY A 107 2.87 -1.32 28.46
CA GLY A 107 2.24 0.01 28.41
C GLY A 107 3.18 1.22 28.58
N THR A 108 4.49 1.07 28.37
CA THR A 108 5.50 2.10 28.65
C THR A 108 6.64 2.18 27.62
N LEU A 109 6.67 1.39 26.55
CA LEU A 109 7.82 1.38 25.62
C LEU A 109 7.39 1.67 24.18
N ALA A 110 7.89 2.78 23.64
CA ALA A 110 7.21 3.53 22.62
C ALA A 110 8.20 4.19 21.64
N SER A 111 8.22 3.74 20.38
CA SER A 111 8.87 4.47 19.28
C SER A 111 7.97 5.66 18.90
N PHE A 112 8.35 6.88 19.30
CA PHE A 112 7.55 8.07 19.02
C PHE A 112 7.81 8.59 17.61
N LEU A 113 6.73 8.83 16.87
CA LEU A 113 6.69 9.72 15.71
C LEU A 113 7.02 11.15 16.18
N LYS A 114 8.30 11.47 16.33
CA LYS A 114 8.72 12.83 16.63
C LYS A 114 8.71 13.62 15.35
N ILE A 115 7.57 14.25 15.07
CA ILE A 115 7.42 15.24 14.00
C ILE A 115 8.36 16.41 14.34
N ARG A 116 9.58 16.39 13.79
CA ARG A 116 10.60 17.43 13.97
C ARG A 116 10.69 18.23 12.68
N SER A 117 10.02 19.38 12.64
CA SER A 117 10.25 20.39 11.61
C SER A 117 11.67 20.95 11.76
N LYS A 118 12.40 21.15 10.65
CA LYS A 118 13.71 21.84 10.68
C LYS A 118 13.61 23.30 11.18
N THR A 119 12.40 23.87 11.21
CA THR A 119 12.13 25.27 11.54
C THR A 119 11.31 25.48 12.81
N SER A 120 10.83 24.41 13.47
CA SER A 120 10.08 24.54 14.73
C SER A 120 10.08 23.25 15.54
N THR A 121 10.57 23.32 16.78
CA THR A 121 10.39 22.28 17.80
C THR A 121 9.02 22.44 18.44
N GLN A 122 7.94 22.11 17.73
CA GLN A 122 6.68 21.79 18.40
C GLN A 122 6.80 20.39 19.00
N ARG A 123 7.07 20.33 20.31
CA ARG A 123 6.92 19.12 21.10
C ARG A 123 5.42 18.91 21.31
N LEU A 124 4.79 18.08 20.49
CA LEU A 124 3.45 17.58 20.81
C LEU A 124 3.62 16.69 22.05
N GLU A 125 3.27 17.21 23.22
CA GLU A 125 3.18 16.40 24.44
C GLU A 125 1.97 15.47 24.29
N THR A 126 2.25 14.18 24.20
CA THR A 126 1.30 13.20 23.69
C THR A 126 0.60 12.47 24.82
N SER A 127 -0.65 12.82 25.12
CA SER A 127 -1.50 12.05 26.05
C SER A 127 -2.37 10.99 25.36
N ASN A 128 -2.48 11.01 24.02
CA ASN A 128 -3.35 10.12 23.24
C ASN A 128 -2.62 9.51 22.02
N ILE A 129 -1.82 8.46 22.24
CA ILE A 129 -1.11 7.71 21.18
C ILE A 129 -1.74 6.33 21.01
N GLY A 130 -1.95 5.92 19.76
CA GLY A 130 -2.37 4.56 19.41
C GLY A 130 -1.31 3.85 18.56
N ALA A 131 -1.19 2.52 18.73
CA ALA A 131 -0.42 1.68 17.83
C ALA A 131 -1.19 1.45 16.51
N LEU A 132 -0.46 1.41 15.39
CA LEU A 132 -1.01 1.23 14.06
C LEU A 132 -0.12 0.28 13.26
N ASN A 133 -0.73 -0.71 12.62
CA ASN A 133 -0.02 -1.59 11.69
C ASN A 133 0.11 -0.90 10.35
N THR A 134 1.31 -0.93 9.79
CA THR A 134 1.60 -0.39 8.46
C THR A 134 0.98 -1.28 7.37
N ILE A 135 0.94 -2.59 7.63
CA ILE A 135 0.20 -3.60 6.86
C ILE A 135 -0.90 -4.18 7.76
N SER A 136 -2.16 -3.81 7.51
CA SER A 136 -3.31 -4.29 8.30
C SER A 136 -4.04 -5.41 7.58
N LEU A 137 -3.91 -6.64 8.07
CA LEU A 137 -4.66 -7.81 7.64
C LEU A 137 -5.16 -8.56 8.89
N ALA A 138 -6.46 -8.76 9.05
CA ALA A 138 -6.96 -9.55 10.19
C ALA A 138 -6.60 -11.03 10.00
N THR A 139 -6.35 -11.76 11.09
CA THR A 139 -6.16 -13.21 11.08
C THR A 139 -7.23 -13.84 11.96
N ASN A 140 -8.33 -14.32 11.37
CA ASN A 140 -9.28 -15.21 12.06
C ASN A 140 -9.32 -16.57 11.34
N GLN A 141 -9.37 -17.65 12.12
CA GLN A 141 -9.24 -19.04 11.67
C GLN A 141 -10.52 -19.57 10.99
N GLU A 142 -10.86 -19.08 9.80
CA GLU A 142 -11.89 -19.70 8.95
C GLU A 142 -11.24 -20.18 7.64
N GLU A 143 -11.50 -21.41 7.18
CA GLU A 143 -10.81 -21.99 6.00
C GLU A 143 -11.10 -21.24 4.69
N SER A 144 -12.29 -20.63 4.55
CA SER A 144 -12.61 -19.73 3.43
C SER A 144 -11.79 -18.43 3.49
N TYR A 145 -11.41 -18.03 4.71
CA TYR A 145 -10.61 -16.85 5.00
C TYR A 145 -9.11 -17.10 4.81
N THR A 146 -8.60 -18.30 5.11
CA THR A 146 -7.19 -18.64 4.86
C THR A 146 -6.86 -18.60 3.38
N ARG A 147 -7.74 -19.09 2.50
CA ARG A 147 -7.58 -18.97 1.04
C ARG A 147 -7.52 -17.50 0.60
N ARG A 148 -8.45 -16.68 1.07
CA ARG A 148 -8.50 -15.25 0.71
C ARG A 148 -7.29 -14.48 1.24
N ILE A 149 -6.83 -14.79 2.45
CA ILE A 149 -5.61 -14.23 3.02
C ILE A 149 -4.39 -14.68 2.22
N SER A 150 -4.35 -15.93 1.77
CA SER A 150 -3.30 -16.44 0.89
C SER A 150 -3.26 -15.70 -0.46
N GLU A 151 -4.42 -15.41 -1.06
CA GLU A 151 -4.53 -14.64 -2.31
C GLU A 151 -4.02 -13.20 -2.12
N ILE A 152 -4.40 -12.54 -1.03
CA ILE A 152 -3.89 -11.19 -0.69
C ILE A 152 -2.37 -11.20 -0.53
N TRP A 153 -1.83 -12.14 0.25
CA TRP A 153 -0.38 -12.25 0.45
C TRP A 153 0.36 -12.58 -0.84
N THR A 154 -0.23 -13.40 -1.70
CA THR A 154 0.32 -13.70 -3.03
C THR A 154 0.47 -12.41 -3.85
N GLN A 155 -0.56 -11.56 -3.88
CA GLN A 155 -0.50 -10.28 -4.59
C GLN A 155 0.50 -9.31 -3.94
N ILE A 156 0.53 -9.22 -2.61
CA ILE A 156 1.50 -8.38 -1.89
C ILE A 156 2.91 -8.83 -2.26
N PHE A 157 3.22 -10.12 -2.19
CA PHE A 157 4.56 -10.62 -2.46
C PHE A 157 4.94 -10.62 -3.94
N ARG A 158 3.96 -10.69 -4.85
CA ARG A 158 4.18 -10.51 -6.28
C ARG A 158 4.63 -9.09 -6.59
N TYR A 159 3.98 -8.07 -6.04
CA TYR A 159 4.28 -6.66 -6.38
C TYR A 159 5.17 -5.94 -5.37
N PHE A 160 5.39 -6.51 -4.19
CA PHE A 160 6.27 -6.01 -3.13
C PHE A 160 7.14 -7.13 -2.55
N PRO A 161 7.96 -7.80 -3.39
CA PRO A 161 8.78 -8.93 -2.97
C PRO A 161 9.80 -8.60 -1.87
N SER A 162 10.21 -7.33 -1.72
CA SER A 162 11.06 -6.91 -0.59
C SER A 162 10.44 -7.24 0.78
N LEU A 163 9.11 -7.31 0.87
CA LEU A 163 8.40 -7.71 2.08
C LEU A 163 8.55 -9.21 2.40
N LEU A 164 8.79 -10.08 1.42
CA LEU A 164 9.03 -11.52 1.67
C LEU A 164 10.24 -11.73 2.57
N SER A 165 11.33 -10.99 2.34
CA SER A 165 12.55 -11.08 3.16
C SER A 165 12.32 -10.72 4.63
N THR A 166 11.20 -10.04 4.92
CA THR A 166 10.82 -9.61 6.27
C THR A 166 9.90 -10.62 6.96
N PHE A 167 9.34 -11.59 6.24
CA PHE A 167 8.29 -12.48 6.75
C PHE A 167 8.61 -13.97 6.53
N ASP A 168 8.91 -14.71 7.60
CA ASP A 168 9.00 -16.18 7.56
C ASP A 168 7.61 -16.83 7.38
N MET A 169 6.55 -16.21 7.92
CA MET A 169 5.16 -16.66 7.78
C MET A 169 4.14 -15.49 7.68
N PRO A 170 3.13 -15.55 6.79
CA PRO A 170 2.18 -14.44 6.57
C PRO A 170 1.28 -14.10 7.78
N SER A 171 1.05 -15.04 8.69
CA SER A 171 0.26 -14.78 9.92
C SER A 171 1.06 -14.07 11.01
N GLU A 172 2.38 -14.24 11.02
CA GLU A 172 3.27 -13.60 12.01
C GLU A 172 3.68 -12.20 11.56
N ALA A 173 3.74 -11.99 10.24
CA ALA A 173 4.03 -10.72 9.57
C ALA A 173 3.23 -9.51 10.07
N VAL A 174 1.95 -9.71 10.39
CA VAL A 174 1.03 -8.62 10.76
C VAL A 174 1.36 -8.04 12.14
N ASN A 175 1.91 -8.84 13.05
CA ASN A 175 2.09 -8.48 14.46
C ASN A 175 3.56 -8.25 14.85
N ARG A 176 4.49 -8.21 13.89
CA ARG A 176 5.89 -7.88 14.16
C ARG A 176 6.03 -6.42 14.58
N GLU A 177 6.95 -6.16 15.50
CA GLU A 177 7.19 -4.83 16.06
C GLU A 177 7.66 -3.82 14.98
N ASP A 178 8.39 -4.29 13.97
CA ASP A 178 8.87 -3.50 12.82
C ASP A 178 7.76 -3.09 11.82
N ASN A 179 6.56 -3.68 11.94
CA ASN A 179 5.34 -3.34 11.21
C ASN A 179 4.39 -2.45 12.07
N ILE A 180 4.70 -2.26 13.35
CA ILE A 180 3.91 -1.42 14.26
C ILE A 180 4.56 -0.05 14.40
N MET A 181 3.78 0.99 14.18
CA MET A 181 4.17 2.35 14.51
C MET A 181 3.18 2.99 15.46
N MET A 182 3.69 3.76 16.42
CA MET A 182 2.83 4.57 17.25
C MET A 182 2.57 5.93 16.60
N MET A 183 1.30 6.32 16.59
CA MET A 183 0.87 7.58 16.00
C MET A 183 -0.11 8.29 16.93
N LEU A 184 -0.06 9.63 16.89
CA LEU A 184 -1.09 10.45 17.52
C LEU A 184 -2.48 10.07 16.97
N ASN A 185 -3.45 9.93 17.86
CA ASN A 185 -4.79 9.45 17.49
C ASN A 185 -5.43 10.28 16.35
N ALA A 186 -5.18 11.59 16.31
CA ALA A 186 -5.65 12.47 15.24
C ALA A 186 -5.17 12.03 13.83
N PHE A 187 -3.94 11.52 13.72
CA PHE A 187 -3.36 11.08 12.46
C PHE A 187 -3.62 9.60 12.17
N HIS A 188 -3.90 8.79 13.19
CA HIS A 188 -4.07 7.34 13.09
C HIS A 188 -5.12 6.95 12.03
N GLY A 189 -6.31 7.56 12.10
CA GLY A 189 -7.37 7.30 11.12
C GLY A 189 -7.00 7.72 9.70
N GLY A 190 -6.31 8.86 9.56
CA GLY A 190 -5.86 9.35 8.25
C GLY A 190 -4.79 8.45 7.62
N PHE A 191 -3.83 7.96 8.41
CA PHE A 191 -2.78 7.08 7.92
C PHE A 191 -3.36 5.72 7.52
N GLY A 192 -4.17 5.12 8.38
CA GLY A 192 -4.80 3.83 8.11
C GLY A 192 -5.66 3.85 6.83
N ARG A 193 -6.34 4.97 6.54
CA ARG A 193 -7.18 5.15 5.35
C ARG A 193 -6.43 5.71 4.14
N PHE A 194 -5.10 5.77 4.20
CA PHE A 194 -4.24 6.33 3.15
C PHE A 194 -4.57 7.78 2.79
N HIS A 195 -5.15 8.59 3.68
CA HIS A 195 -5.37 10.03 3.45
C HIS A 195 -4.07 10.84 3.50
N PHE A 196 -3.01 10.25 4.02
CA PHE A 196 -1.63 10.66 3.79
C PHE A 196 -0.72 9.44 3.84
N VAL A 197 0.47 9.58 3.28
CA VAL A 197 1.53 8.56 3.27
C VAL A 197 2.89 9.17 3.65
N LEU A 198 3.86 8.31 3.92
CA LEU A 198 5.23 8.67 4.24
C LEU A 198 6.17 8.18 3.14
N GLU A 199 6.56 9.09 2.25
CA GLU A 199 7.48 8.77 1.15
C GLU A 199 8.93 8.84 1.62
N ALA A 200 9.72 7.80 1.32
CA ALA A 200 11.13 7.76 1.67
C ALA A 200 11.89 8.96 1.08
N THR A 201 12.92 9.40 1.80
CA THR A 201 13.87 10.41 1.32
C THR A 201 15.25 9.79 1.14
N SER A 202 16.21 10.55 0.62
CA SER A 202 17.61 10.13 0.58
C SER A 202 18.25 9.99 1.97
N THR A 203 17.57 10.47 3.03
CA THR A 203 18.05 10.37 4.40
C THR A 203 17.37 9.20 5.12
N PRO A 204 18.12 8.22 5.66
CA PRO A 204 17.55 7.10 6.40
C PRO A 204 16.65 7.56 7.55
N HIS A 205 15.53 6.86 7.74
CA HIS A 205 14.50 7.16 8.74
C HIS A 205 13.90 8.57 8.65
N GLN A 206 14.05 9.25 7.52
CA GLN A 206 13.37 10.50 7.22
C GLN A 206 12.42 10.31 6.05
N TYR A 207 11.21 10.82 6.23
CA TYR A 207 10.11 10.67 5.29
C TYR A 207 9.47 12.02 5.00
N ARG A 208 9.01 12.17 3.76
CA ARG A 208 8.17 13.29 3.35
C ARG A 208 6.71 12.88 3.47
N ILE A 209 5.94 13.65 4.22
CA ILE A 209 4.50 13.49 4.29
C ILE A 209 3.90 13.97 2.97
N LYS A 210 3.23 13.05 2.28
CA LYS A 210 2.36 13.40 1.14
C LYS A 210 0.93 13.25 1.58
N THR A 211 0.17 14.33 1.49
CA THR A 211 -1.25 14.36 1.85
C THR A 211 -2.12 14.22 0.61
N PHE A 212 -3.32 13.71 0.81
CA PHE A 212 -4.32 13.55 -0.23
C PHE A 212 -5.61 14.24 0.19
N PRO A 213 -6.59 14.43 -0.73
CA PRO A 213 -7.90 14.93 -0.37
C PRO A 213 -8.51 14.11 0.79
N ARG A 214 -9.31 14.77 1.64
CA ARG A 214 -9.99 14.20 2.84
C ARG A 214 -9.15 14.08 4.10
N LEU A 215 -7.88 14.46 4.09
CA LEU A 215 -7.17 14.69 5.36
C LEU A 215 -7.84 15.82 6.13
N SER A 216 -8.10 15.62 7.44
CA SER A 216 -8.80 16.62 8.25
C SER A 216 -8.01 17.94 8.34
N THR A 217 -8.72 19.07 8.28
CA THR A 217 -8.10 20.41 8.34
C THR A 217 -7.26 20.61 9.59
N LEU A 218 -7.69 20.06 10.73
CA LEU A 218 -6.93 20.14 11.99
C LEU A 218 -5.62 19.34 11.92
N CYS A 219 -5.62 18.17 11.27
CA CYS A 219 -4.38 17.43 11.04
C CYS A 219 -3.46 18.20 10.11
N GLU A 220 -3.99 18.75 9.02
CA GLU A 220 -3.22 19.50 8.03
C GLU A 220 -2.51 20.71 8.63
N LEU A 221 -3.18 21.45 9.53
CA LEU A 221 -2.59 22.57 10.26
C LEU A 221 -1.50 22.16 11.26
N ALA A 222 -1.55 20.93 11.76
CA ALA A 222 -0.57 20.40 12.71
C ALA A 222 0.68 19.82 12.02
N LEU A 223 0.69 19.74 10.68
CA LEU A 223 1.83 19.18 9.95
C LEU A 223 3.00 20.18 9.83
N PRO A 224 4.25 19.68 9.79
CA PRO A 224 5.41 20.51 9.47
C PRO A 224 5.24 21.24 8.15
N ARG A 225 5.68 22.51 8.12
CA ARG A 225 5.67 23.30 6.88
C ARG A 225 6.51 22.67 5.76
N ASP A 226 7.65 22.07 6.13
CA ASP A 226 8.54 21.36 5.21
C ASP A 226 8.05 19.94 4.86
N ARG A 227 6.98 19.47 5.52
CA ARG A 227 6.42 18.11 5.40
C ARG A 227 7.42 17.00 5.68
N LEU A 228 8.51 17.29 6.39
CA LEU A 228 9.50 16.28 6.74
C LEU A 228 9.28 15.76 8.16
N VAL A 229 9.40 14.45 8.32
CA VAL A 229 9.41 13.78 9.62
C VAL A 229 10.60 12.84 9.71
N SER A 230 11.23 12.79 10.87
CA SER A 230 12.31 11.84 11.13
C SER A 230 11.91 10.93 12.28
N PHE A 231 12.07 9.64 12.05
CA PHE A 231 11.79 8.63 13.06
C PHE A 231 13.02 8.51 13.94
N THR A 232 12.82 8.64 15.24
CA THR A 232 13.89 8.57 16.23
C THR A 232 13.52 7.56 17.27
N ASN A 233 14.45 6.68 17.60
CA ASN A 233 14.26 5.73 18.67
C ASN A 233 14.63 6.38 20.00
N GLN A 234 13.69 6.47 20.94
CA GLN A 234 13.96 6.95 22.31
C GLN A 234 14.39 5.79 23.24
N HIS A 235 14.17 4.54 22.83
CA HIS A 235 14.42 3.35 23.61
C HIS A 235 15.05 2.26 22.73
N SER A 236 16.35 2.03 22.91
CA SER A 236 17.20 1.12 22.11
C SER A 236 16.75 -0.36 22.01
N ARG A 237 15.58 -0.72 22.56
CA ARG A 237 15.00 -2.06 22.55
C ARG A 237 13.92 -2.30 21.50
N ILE A 238 13.38 -1.24 20.88
CA ILE A 238 12.34 -1.37 19.86
C ILE A 238 12.91 -0.85 18.55
N ASP A 239 12.88 -1.65 17.50
CA ASP A 239 13.36 -1.21 16.19
C ASP A 239 12.47 -0.10 15.61
N LEU A 240 13.06 0.73 14.75
CA LEU A 240 12.26 1.70 13.99
C LEU A 240 11.41 0.94 12.95
N PRO A 241 10.22 1.47 12.59
CA PRO A 241 9.42 0.90 11.51
C PRO A 241 10.27 0.65 10.26
N GLY A 242 10.17 -0.57 9.72
CA GLY A 242 10.92 -0.97 8.53
C GLY A 242 10.59 -0.07 7.35
N ALA A 243 11.61 0.41 6.64
CA ALA A 243 11.42 1.30 5.48
C ALA A 243 10.54 0.65 4.41
N ALA A 244 10.68 -0.66 4.18
CA ALA A 244 9.88 -1.42 3.23
C ALA A 244 8.37 -1.40 3.55
N HIS A 245 7.99 -1.40 4.84
CA HIS A 245 6.59 -1.29 5.23
C HIS A 245 6.00 0.08 4.85
N LEU A 246 6.76 1.16 5.09
CA LEU A 246 6.33 2.51 4.75
C LEU A 246 6.32 2.75 3.24
N GLU A 247 7.27 2.19 2.51
CA GLU A 247 7.28 2.21 1.04
C GLU A 247 6.07 1.49 0.46
N PHE A 248 5.72 0.32 1.00
CA PHE A 248 4.49 -0.39 0.66
C PHE A 248 3.26 0.50 0.92
N HIS A 249 3.15 1.08 2.11
CA HIS A 249 2.02 1.97 2.45
C HIS A 249 1.94 3.17 1.50
N ALA A 250 3.08 3.79 1.20
CA ALA A 250 3.16 4.94 0.29
C ALA A 250 2.78 4.59 -1.14
N ALA A 251 3.24 3.45 -1.67
CA ALA A 251 2.88 2.96 -2.98
C ALA A 251 1.37 2.72 -3.09
N ILE A 252 0.78 1.99 -2.13
CA ILE A 252 -0.66 1.69 -2.13
C ILE A 252 -1.49 2.98 -2.03
N GLY A 253 -1.14 3.91 -1.14
CA GLY A 253 -1.83 5.18 -1.04
C GLY A 253 -1.74 5.99 -2.34
N ASN A 254 -0.55 6.07 -2.94
CA ASN A 254 -0.37 6.74 -4.23
C ASN A 254 -1.22 6.13 -5.35
N ILE A 255 -1.27 4.80 -5.46
CA ILE A 255 -2.10 4.09 -6.45
C ILE A 255 -3.59 4.39 -6.22
N LEU A 256 -4.07 4.27 -4.98
CA LEU A 256 -5.46 4.51 -4.62
C LEU A 256 -5.92 5.92 -5.02
N HIS A 257 -5.08 6.93 -4.81
CA HIS A 257 -5.42 8.31 -5.13
C HIS A 257 -5.22 8.66 -6.60
N ALA A 258 -4.12 8.22 -7.23
CA ALA A 258 -3.86 8.52 -8.64
C ALA A 258 -4.87 7.85 -9.60
N SER A 259 -5.36 6.67 -9.22
CA SER A 259 -6.40 5.93 -9.98
C SER A 259 -7.83 6.36 -9.63
N GLY A 260 -8.04 7.05 -8.52
CA GLY A 260 -9.39 7.34 -7.99
C GLY A 260 -10.08 6.14 -7.32
N ARG A 261 -9.46 4.95 -7.33
CA ARG A 261 -10.03 3.75 -6.69
C ARG A 261 -10.23 3.90 -5.19
N GLY A 262 -9.41 4.71 -4.51
CA GLY A 262 -9.60 5.01 -3.09
C GLY A 262 -11.00 5.55 -2.78
N GLU A 263 -11.49 6.50 -3.57
CA GLU A 263 -12.84 7.03 -3.40
C GLU A 263 -13.93 6.00 -3.74
N THR A 264 -13.75 5.25 -4.83
CA THR A 264 -14.69 4.20 -5.26
C THR A 264 -14.86 3.13 -4.20
N ILE A 265 -13.75 2.67 -3.62
CA ILE A 265 -13.73 1.64 -2.57
C ILE A 265 -14.32 2.18 -1.27
N GLU A 266 -13.99 3.41 -0.84
CA GLU A 266 -14.61 4.02 0.34
C GLU A 266 -16.14 4.17 0.19
N LYS A 267 -16.63 4.57 -0.99
CA LYS A 267 -18.07 4.64 -1.29
C LYS A 267 -18.71 3.26 -1.19
N LEU A 268 -18.09 2.23 -1.75
CA LEU A 268 -18.60 0.86 -1.68
C LEU A 268 -18.70 0.36 -0.24
N ILE A 269 -17.65 0.56 0.56
CA ILE A 269 -17.62 0.17 1.99
C ILE A 269 -18.75 0.87 2.75
N ARG A 270 -18.96 2.16 2.52
CA ARG A 270 -20.03 2.93 3.17
C ARG A 270 -21.42 2.42 2.78
N ASN A 271 -21.68 2.23 1.49
CA ASN A 271 -22.98 1.76 1.00
C ASN A 271 -23.31 0.36 1.56
N LEU A 272 -22.32 -0.53 1.61
CA LEU A 272 -22.48 -1.86 2.23
C LEU A 272 -22.74 -1.76 3.74
N GLY A 273 -22.10 -0.82 4.43
CA GLY A 273 -22.32 -0.55 5.85
C GLY A 273 -23.72 0.01 6.15
N GLU A 274 -24.26 0.87 5.29
CA GLU A 274 -25.61 1.43 5.40
C GLU A 274 -26.71 0.38 5.17
N THR A 275 -26.47 -0.59 4.28
CA THR A 275 -27.36 -1.75 4.11
C THR A 275 -27.29 -2.75 5.28
N ALA A 276 -26.25 -2.67 6.11
CA ALA A 276 -25.95 -3.61 7.19
C ALA A 276 -26.44 -3.13 8.58
N GLY A 277 -27.63 -2.52 8.65
CA GLY A 277 -28.43 -2.42 9.88
C GLY A 277 -28.82 -3.79 10.50
N SER A 278 -28.36 -4.89 9.91
CA SER A 278 -28.35 -6.25 10.43
C SER A 278 -26.98 -6.87 10.12
N SER A 279 -26.15 -7.14 11.14
CA SER A 279 -24.78 -7.68 11.05
C SER A 279 -24.76 -9.23 10.93
N PRO A 280 -23.67 -9.91 10.49
CA PRO A 280 -22.44 -9.43 9.83
C PRO A 280 -22.11 -10.10 8.47
N PHE A 281 -21.59 -9.30 7.55
CA PHE A 281 -20.37 -9.53 6.75
C PHE A 281 -20.03 -10.97 6.27
N THR A 282 -20.97 -11.69 5.64
CA THR A 282 -20.66 -12.92 4.87
C THR A 282 -21.44 -13.08 3.57
N ALA A 283 -22.31 -12.14 3.18
CA ALA A 283 -23.15 -12.32 2.00
C ALA A 283 -22.67 -11.53 0.77
N SER A 284 -22.14 -12.28 -0.20
CA SER A 284 -22.30 -12.05 -1.64
C SER A 284 -21.44 -10.98 -2.33
N LEU A 285 -20.20 -11.33 -2.65
CA LEU A 285 -19.68 -11.06 -3.99
C LEU A 285 -20.01 -12.28 -4.87
N LYS A 286 -21.29 -12.41 -5.26
CA LYS A 286 -21.69 -13.23 -6.41
C LYS A 286 -21.85 -12.27 -7.58
N PHE A 287 -20.83 -12.16 -8.42
CA PHE A 287 -21.02 -11.56 -9.73
C PHE A 287 -21.91 -12.50 -10.54
N THR A 288 -23.09 -12.02 -10.93
CA THR A 288 -23.96 -12.67 -11.89
C THR A 288 -23.31 -12.59 -13.27
N THR A 289 -22.77 -13.69 -13.76
CA THR A 289 -22.48 -13.87 -15.18
C THR A 289 -23.81 -14.17 -15.88
N ASP A 290 -24.37 -13.17 -16.57
CA ASP A 290 -25.60 -13.33 -17.34
C ASP A 290 -25.25 -13.96 -18.70
N SER A 291 -25.09 -15.28 -18.72
CA SER A 291 -24.96 -16.05 -19.97
C SER A 291 -26.35 -16.40 -20.50
N LYS A 292 -26.93 -15.53 -21.32
CA LYS A 292 -28.10 -15.87 -22.14
C LYS A 292 -27.69 -16.81 -23.28
N VAL A 293 -27.82 -18.12 -23.04
CA VAL A 293 -27.95 -19.10 -24.13
C VAL A 293 -29.41 -19.10 -24.59
N LYS A 294 -29.65 -18.53 -25.76
CA LYS A 294 -30.91 -18.64 -26.50
C LYS A 294 -31.05 -20.10 -26.98
N GLN A 295 -31.96 -20.87 -26.38
CA GLN A 295 -32.46 -22.09 -27.00
C GLN A 295 -33.58 -21.71 -27.98
N GLN A 296 -33.46 -22.24 -29.20
CA GLN A 296 -34.40 -22.11 -30.30
C GLN A 296 -35.28 -23.37 -30.31
N PRO A 297 -36.62 -23.25 -30.41
CA PRO A 297 -37.47 -24.44 -30.41
C PRO A 297 -37.49 -25.11 -31.78
N ALA A 298 -37.61 -26.44 -31.75
CA ALA A 298 -38.01 -27.26 -32.88
C ALA A 298 -39.51 -27.08 -33.21
#